data_AF-A0A1I4UL15-F1
#
_entry.id   AF-A0A1I4UL15-F1
#
_cell.length_a   1.000
_cell.length_b   1.000
_cell.length_c   1.000
_cell.angle_alpha   90.00
_cell.angle_beta   90.00
_cell.angle_gamma   90.00
#
_symmetry.space_group_name_H-M   'P 1'
#
loop_
_entity.id
_entity.type
_entity.pdbx_description
1 polymer ?
#
loop_
_entity_poly.entity_id
_entity_poly.type
_entity_poly.pdbx_seq_one_letter_code
_entity_poly.pdbx_strand_id
1 'polypeptide(L)'
;MRYRWLAALMVALSAAACSPAEAPPSPPANVEALPGAGAYDQRLDDVTQELRDALEARYGHLEVTAYKLPPPTAWPSLSTYYQSALSAWSAEPALPESIRAAKARAWAHRGTVFAVALIDKPIPGHEVDYKLLVTVTNRSP
;
A
#
# COMPACT_ATOMS: atom_id res chain seq x y z
N MET A 1 58.99 -2.60 -37.55
CA MET A 1 58.44 -2.63 -36.18
C MET A 1 57.88 -1.26 -35.82
N ARG A 2 56.55 -1.06 -35.88
CA ARG A 2 55.88 0.10 -35.25
C ARG A 2 54.47 -0.33 -34.80
N TYR A 3 54.31 -0.45 -33.48
CA TYR A 3 53.07 -0.71 -32.72
C TYR A 3 52.03 0.39 -33.05
N ARG A 4 50.82 0.12 -33.56
CA ARG A 4 49.63 -0.49 -32.93
C ARG A 4 49.31 0.13 -31.58
N TRP A 5 48.30 1.01 -31.48
CA TRP A 5 47.35 1.15 -30.35
C TRP A 5 46.15 2.03 -30.77
N LEU A 6 45.04 1.35 -31.09
CA LEU A 6 43.68 1.86 -30.99
C LEU A 6 43.31 1.89 -29.50
N ALA A 7 42.76 3.00 -29.01
CA ALA A 7 42.03 3.00 -27.75
C ALA A 7 40.78 3.87 -27.92
N ALA A 8 39.69 3.20 -28.27
CA ALA A 8 38.34 3.74 -28.24
C ALA A 8 37.94 3.98 -26.78
N LEU A 9 37.64 5.22 -26.43
CA LEU A 9 37.06 5.57 -25.14
C LEU A 9 35.54 5.32 -25.24
N MET A 10 35.10 4.10 -24.91
CA MET A 10 33.69 3.83 -24.65
C MET A 10 33.34 4.41 -23.28
N VAL A 11 32.72 5.59 -23.28
CA VAL A 11 32.00 6.11 -22.12
C VAL A 11 30.73 5.29 -21.99
N ALA A 12 30.78 4.23 -21.18
CA ALA A 12 29.61 3.52 -20.70
C ALA A 12 28.88 4.45 -19.73
N LEU A 13 28.00 5.29 -20.27
CA LEU A 13 27.03 6.04 -19.48
C LEU A 13 26.00 5.03 -18.97
N SER A 14 26.21 4.56 -17.74
CA SER A 14 25.23 3.76 -17.00
C SER A 14 23.94 4.57 -16.90
N ALA A 15 23.02 4.35 -17.83
CA ALA A 15 21.63 4.72 -17.65
C ALA A 15 21.14 3.92 -16.45
N ALA A 16 21.12 4.56 -15.28
CA ALA A 16 20.31 4.12 -14.17
C ALA A 16 18.88 4.06 -14.73
N ALA A 17 18.44 2.85 -15.05
CA ALA A 17 17.06 2.59 -15.41
C ALA A 17 16.24 2.98 -14.19
N CYS A 18 15.68 4.19 -14.24
CA CYS A 18 14.60 4.61 -13.36
C CYS A 18 13.46 3.64 -13.68
N SER A 19 13.40 2.54 -12.93
CA SER A 19 12.27 1.63 -13.01
C SER A 19 11.08 2.43 -12.51
N PRO A 20 10.02 2.64 -13.31
CA PRO A 20 8.84 3.31 -12.80
C PRO A 20 8.36 2.49 -11.60
N ALA A 21 8.34 3.12 -10.43
CA ALA A 21 7.70 2.56 -9.26
C ALA A 21 6.29 2.12 -9.68
N GLU A 22 5.99 0.84 -9.51
CA GLU A 22 4.70 0.28 -9.90
C GLU A 22 3.64 1.01 -9.08
N ALA A 23 2.84 1.85 -9.75
CA ALA A 23 1.91 2.73 -9.06
C ALA A 23 0.91 1.88 -8.25
N PRO A 24 0.63 2.24 -6.98
CA PRO A 24 -0.34 1.49 -6.19
C PRO A 24 -1.69 1.46 -6.91
N PRO A 25 -2.43 0.34 -6.86
CA PRO A 25 -3.74 0.26 -7.49
C PRO A 25 -4.67 1.31 -6.91
N SER A 26 -5.42 1.98 -7.78
CA SER A 26 -6.45 2.92 -7.35
C SER A 26 -7.44 2.24 -6.41
N PRO A 27 -8.00 2.96 -5.42
CA PRO A 27 -9.09 2.43 -4.65
C PRO A 27 -10.34 2.20 -5.53
N PRO A 28 -11.31 1.38 -5.06
CA PRO A 28 -12.56 1.15 -5.79
C PRO A 28 -13.26 2.45 -6.17
N ALA A 29 -14.03 2.43 -7.27
CA ALA A 29 -14.83 3.59 -7.66
C ALA A 29 -15.80 4.02 -6.54
N ASN A 30 -16.07 5.32 -6.44
CA ASN A 30 -16.95 5.97 -5.45
C ASN A 30 -16.40 6.04 -4.01
N VAL A 31 -15.09 5.88 -3.81
CA VAL A 31 -14.47 6.24 -2.53
C VAL A 31 -14.16 7.73 -2.46
N GLU A 32 -14.29 8.29 -1.27
CA GLU A 32 -13.87 9.67 -0.98
C GLU A 32 -12.58 9.62 -0.16
N ALA A 33 -11.52 10.25 -0.67
CA ALA A 33 -10.28 10.39 0.09
C ALA A 33 -10.52 11.25 1.32
N LEU A 34 -10.06 10.78 2.48
CA LEU A 34 -10.10 11.58 3.70
C LEU A 34 -8.96 12.59 3.69
N PRO A 35 -9.23 13.88 3.97
CA PRO A 35 -8.19 14.89 4.02
C PRO A 35 -7.30 14.65 5.24
N GLY A 36 -6.13 14.05 5.00
CA GLY A 36 -5.03 13.90 5.96
C GLY A 36 -5.20 12.77 6.99
N ALA A 37 -4.08 12.15 7.34
CA ALA A 37 -3.99 11.34 8.56
C ALA A 37 -4.27 12.23 9.77
N GLY A 38 -5.19 11.84 10.66
CA GLY A 38 -5.47 12.57 11.90
C GLY A 38 -6.77 13.38 11.95
N ALA A 39 -7.69 13.25 10.98
CA ALA A 39 -9.05 13.75 11.15
C ALA A 39 -9.87 12.84 12.11
N TYR A 40 -9.47 12.81 13.38
CA TYR A 40 -10.25 12.46 14.57
C TYR A 40 -10.77 11.02 14.73
N ASP A 41 -10.11 10.00 14.18
CA ASP A 41 -10.49 8.60 14.43
C ASP A 41 -9.35 7.80 15.05
N GLN A 42 -9.41 7.56 16.36
CA GLN A 42 -8.44 6.75 17.09
C GLN A 42 -8.26 5.35 16.48
N ARG A 43 -9.29 4.80 15.84
CA ARG A 43 -9.20 3.48 15.19
C ARG A 43 -8.36 3.55 13.92
N LEU A 44 -8.38 4.68 13.21
CA LEU A 44 -7.50 4.90 12.06
C LEU A 44 -6.05 4.94 12.51
N ASP A 45 -5.76 5.62 13.63
CA ASP A 45 -4.41 5.67 14.20
C ASP A 45 -3.95 4.28 14.66
N ASP A 46 -4.81 3.54 15.37
CA ASP A 46 -4.53 2.17 15.82
C ASP A 46 -4.23 1.24 14.63
N VAL A 47 -5.07 1.27 13.59
CA VAL A 47 -4.86 0.45 12.39
C VAL A 47 -3.61 0.88 11.64
N THR A 48 -3.34 2.18 11.56
CA THR A 48 -2.13 2.70 10.92
C THR A 48 -0.88 2.23 11.65
N GLN A 49 -0.89 2.28 12.98
CA GLN A 49 0.22 1.80 13.80
C GLN A 49 0.41 0.28 13.64
N GLU A 50 -0.65 -0.52 13.68
CA GLU A 50 -0.56 -1.98 13.47
C GLU A 50 0.00 -2.34 12.08
N LEU A 51 -0.39 -1.60 11.04
CA LEU A 51 0.16 -1.78 9.68
C LEU A 51 1.65 -1.43 9.64
N ARG A 52 2.06 -0.35 10.30
CA ARG A 52 3.47 0.07 10.36
C ARG A 52 4.32 -0.92 11.15
N ASP A 53 3.87 -1.34 12.33
CA ASP A 53 4.58 -2.30 13.17
C ASP A 53 4.80 -3.64 12.43
N ALA A 54 3.83 -4.08 11.63
CA ALA A 54 3.93 -5.31 10.86
C ALA A 54 4.86 -5.21 9.64
N LEU A 55 4.95 -4.04 8.99
CA LEU A 55 5.52 -3.92 7.64
C LEU A 55 6.77 -3.02 7.56
N GLU A 56 6.91 -1.96 8.37
CA GLU A 56 8.01 -0.98 8.26
C GLU A 56 9.38 -1.61 8.49
N ALA A 57 9.47 -2.60 9.39
CA ALA A 57 10.72 -3.33 9.64
C ALA A 57 11.28 -4.05 8.40
N ARG A 58 10.42 -4.39 7.42
CA ARG A 58 10.80 -5.10 6.19
C ARG A 58 10.87 -4.19 4.96
N TYR A 59 10.00 -3.19 4.90
CA TYR A 59 9.76 -2.41 3.68
C TYR A 59 10.19 -0.95 3.79
N GLY A 60 10.66 -0.51 4.95
CA GLY A 60 11.00 0.89 5.21
C GLY A 60 9.75 1.73 5.45
N HIS A 61 9.90 3.05 5.31
CA HIS A 61 8.83 4.00 5.62
C HIS A 61 7.59 3.78 4.74
N LEU A 62 6.41 3.83 5.37
CA LEU A 62 5.15 3.59 4.72
C LEU A 62 4.31 4.86 4.58
N GLU A 63 3.82 5.09 3.36
CA GLU A 63 2.80 6.08 3.05
C GLU A 63 1.42 5.51 3.32
N VAL A 64 0.60 6.29 4.02
CA VAL A 64 -0.72 5.87 4.47
C VAL A 64 -1.74 6.82 3.88
N THR A 65 -2.74 6.27 3.20
CA THR A 65 -3.90 7.02 2.69
C THR A 65 -5.18 6.37 3.22
N ALA A 66 -6.13 7.19 3.64
CA ALA A 66 -7.41 6.72 4.15
C ALA A 66 -8.56 7.18 3.25
N TYR A 67 -9.57 6.34 3.08
CA TYR A 67 -10.75 6.62 2.28
C TYR A 67 -12.02 6.24 3.03
N LYS A 68 -13.09 7.01 2.81
CA LYS A 68 -14.45 6.62 3.16
C LYS A 68 -15.01 5.71 2.08
N LEU A 69 -15.55 4.57 2.51
CA LEU A 69 -16.28 3.64 1.67
C LEU A 69 -17.78 3.79 1.91
N PRO A 70 -18.59 3.87 0.84
CA PRO A 70 -20.04 3.82 0.98
C PRO A 70 -20.49 2.43 1.45
N PRO A 71 -21.54 2.34 2.30
CA PRO A 71 -22.30 1.10 2.45
C PRO A 71 -22.82 0.63 1.08
N PRO A 72 -22.94 -0.68 0.82
CA PRO A 72 -22.75 -1.82 1.72
C PRO A 72 -21.36 -2.48 1.62
N THR A 73 -20.30 -1.73 1.26
CA THR A 73 -18.98 -2.32 0.96
C THR A 73 -18.49 -3.27 2.05
N ALA A 74 -18.12 -4.50 1.70
CA ALA A 74 -17.70 -5.53 2.66
C ALA A 74 -16.28 -6.03 2.38
N TRP A 75 -15.63 -6.57 3.41
CA TRP A 75 -14.27 -7.10 3.32
C TRP A 75 -14.07 -8.11 2.17
N PRO A 76 -14.95 -9.11 1.95
CA PRO A 76 -14.77 -10.07 0.86
C PRO A 76 -14.76 -9.44 -0.54
N SER A 77 -15.58 -8.40 -0.76
CA SER A 77 -15.64 -7.69 -2.03
C SER A 77 -14.37 -6.88 -2.28
N LEU A 78 -13.88 -6.17 -1.24
CA LEU A 78 -12.63 -5.41 -1.30
C LEU A 78 -11.41 -6.31 -1.49
N SER A 79 -11.33 -7.41 -0.73
CA SER A 79 -10.21 -8.33 -0.82
C SER A 79 -10.15 -9.00 -2.20
N THR A 80 -11.30 -9.33 -2.80
CA THR A 80 -11.39 -9.86 -4.17
C THR A 80 -10.95 -8.82 -5.21
N TYR A 81 -11.40 -7.57 -5.07
CA TYR A 81 -11.00 -6.47 -5.96
C TYR A 81 -9.47 -6.31 -5.98
N TYR A 82 -8.84 -6.17 -4.81
CA TYR A 82 -7.40 -5.99 -4.71
C TYR A 82 -6.62 -7.25 -5.09
N GLN A 83 -7.12 -8.45 -4.78
CA GLN A 83 -6.50 -9.69 -5.22
C GLN A 83 -6.46 -9.81 -6.75
N SER A 84 -7.50 -9.33 -7.44
CA SER A 84 -7.53 -9.28 -8.91
C SER A 84 -6.55 -8.23 -9.44
N ALA A 85 -6.52 -7.03 -8.83
CA ALA A 85 -5.62 -5.95 -9.24
C ALA A 85 -4.14 -6.30 -9.03
N LEU A 86 -3.84 -7.04 -7.97
CA LEU A 86 -2.49 -7.44 -7.55
C LEU A 86 -2.19 -8.90 -7.87
N SER A 87 -2.73 -9.42 -8.97
CA SER A 87 -2.61 -10.83 -9.34
C SER A 87 -1.17 -11.31 -9.58
N ALA A 88 -0.24 -10.40 -9.90
CA ALA A 88 1.19 -10.67 -10.04
C ALA A 88 1.98 -10.55 -8.72
N TRP A 89 1.34 -10.13 -7.64
CA TRP A 89 1.96 -9.89 -6.35
C TRP A 89 1.72 -11.08 -5.41
N SER A 90 2.67 -11.34 -4.50
CA SER A 90 2.55 -12.42 -3.52
C SER A 90 1.89 -11.91 -2.25
N ALA A 91 1.09 -12.73 -1.57
CA ALA A 91 0.56 -12.36 -0.26
C ALA A 91 1.72 -12.16 0.74
N GLU A 92 1.68 -11.07 1.52
CA GLU A 92 2.68 -10.76 2.54
C GLU A 92 2.28 -11.41 3.88
N PRO A 93 3.04 -12.40 4.37
CA PRO A 93 2.67 -13.16 5.57
C PRO A 93 2.89 -12.41 6.89
N ALA A 94 3.62 -11.29 6.91
CA ALA A 94 3.80 -10.49 8.13
C ALA A 94 2.51 -9.89 8.66
N LEU A 95 1.52 -9.65 7.79
CA LEU A 95 0.26 -9.04 8.17
C LEU A 95 -0.84 -10.11 8.28
N PRO A 96 -1.32 -10.43 9.49
CA PRO A 96 -2.46 -11.34 9.65
C PRO A 96 -3.74 -10.70 9.10
N GLU A 97 -4.70 -11.54 8.67
CA GLU A 97 -5.95 -11.03 8.09
C GLU A 97 -6.82 -10.26 9.10
N SER A 98 -6.73 -10.59 10.38
CA SER A 98 -7.48 -9.91 11.44
C SER A 98 -6.53 -9.16 12.35
N ILE A 99 -6.67 -7.84 12.37
CA ILE A 99 -6.00 -6.91 13.29
C ILE A 99 -7.06 -6.30 14.24
N ARG A 100 -6.68 -5.60 15.33
CA ARG A 100 -7.63 -5.34 16.44
C ARG A 100 -8.93 -4.65 16.01
N ALA A 101 -8.82 -3.68 15.12
CA ALA A 101 -9.95 -2.84 14.68
C ALA A 101 -10.36 -3.08 13.22
N ALA A 102 -9.70 -3.98 12.48
CA ALA A 102 -9.93 -4.11 11.05
C ALA A 102 -9.67 -5.53 10.51
N LYS A 103 -10.19 -5.76 9.31
CA LYS A 103 -9.70 -6.82 8.43
C LYS A 103 -8.61 -6.24 7.55
N ALA A 104 -7.50 -6.94 7.37
CA ALA A 104 -6.36 -6.43 6.63
C ALA A 104 -5.76 -7.48 5.70
N ARG A 105 -5.05 -7.02 4.68
CA ARG A 105 -4.28 -7.89 3.79
C ARG A 105 -3.17 -7.09 3.14
N ALA A 106 -2.02 -7.72 2.97
CA ALA A 106 -0.88 -7.13 2.29
C ALA A 106 -0.41 -8.04 1.15
N TRP A 107 0.17 -7.40 0.14
CA TRP A 107 0.82 -8.02 -0.99
C TRP A 107 2.19 -7.39 -1.17
N ALA A 108 3.15 -8.18 -1.62
CA ALA A 108 4.50 -7.74 -1.90
C ALA A 108 4.96 -8.16 -3.30
N HIS A 109 5.70 -7.28 -3.95
CA HIS A 109 6.35 -7.53 -5.24
C HIS A 109 7.64 -6.72 -5.34
N ARG A 110 8.77 -7.40 -5.60
CA ARG A 110 10.10 -6.77 -5.83
C ARG A 110 10.50 -5.72 -4.77
N GLY A 111 10.26 -6.02 -3.49
CA GLY A 111 10.58 -5.10 -2.39
C GLY A 111 9.58 -3.95 -2.20
N THR A 112 8.52 -3.90 -3.00
CA THR A 112 7.37 -3.02 -2.80
C THR A 112 6.29 -3.75 -2.03
N VAL A 113 5.59 -3.05 -1.13
CA VAL A 113 4.42 -3.56 -0.40
C VAL A 113 3.21 -2.70 -0.69
N PHE A 114 2.06 -3.35 -0.78
CA PHE A 114 0.76 -2.71 -0.79
C PHE A 114 -0.13 -3.42 0.23
N ALA A 115 -0.67 -2.69 1.20
CA ALA A 115 -1.56 -3.23 2.20
C ALA A 115 -2.88 -2.47 2.22
N VAL A 116 -3.96 -3.18 2.52
CA VAL A 116 -5.29 -2.63 2.73
C VAL A 116 -5.82 -3.07 4.07
N ALA A 117 -6.51 -2.17 4.77
CA ALA A 117 -7.27 -2.49 5.97
C ALA A 117 -8.66 -1.86 5.92
N LEU A 118 -9.67 -2.63 6.28
CA LEU A 118 -11.07 -2.23 6.38
C LEU A 118 -11.49 -2.17 7.85
N ILE A 119 -11.80 -0.96 8.32
CA ILE A 119 -12.43 -0.74 9.62
C ILE A 119 -13.94 -0.89 9.44
N ASP A 120 -14.48 -2.01 9.92
CA ASP A 120 -15.89 -2.42 9.77
C ASP A 120 -16.65 -2.42 11.10
N LYS A 121 -16.24 -1.53 12.02
CA LYS A 121 -16.92 -1.37 13.32
C LYS A 121 -17.74 -0.07 13.32
N PRO A 122 -18.99 -0.09 13.82
CA PRO A 122 -19.79 1.13 13.93
C PRO A 122 -19.07 2.17 14.79
N ILE A 123 -19.24 3.43 14.45
CA ILE A 123 -18.64 4.55 15.17
C ILE A 123 -19.55 4.89 16.36
N PRO A 124 -19.11 4.73 17.62
CA PRO A 124 -19.95 5.08 18.77
C PRO A 124 -20.35 6.56 18.71
N GLY A 125 -21.65 6.86 18.80
CA GLY A 125 -22.16 8.24 18.81
C GLY A 125 -22.31 8.90 17.44
N HIS A 126 -22.05 8.19 16.34
CA HIS A 126 -22.32 8.66 14.99
C HIS A 126 -23.24 7.69 14.26
N GLU A 127 -24.30 8.20 13.61
CA GLU A 127 -25.16 7.45 12.67
C GLU A 127 -24.45 7.11 11.35
N VAL A 128 -23.12 7.27 11.26
CA VAL A 128 -22.46 7.18 9.97
C VAL A 128 -21.98 5.76 9.70
N ASP A 129 -22.70 5.08 8.80
CA ASP A 129 -22.45 3.72 8.32
C ASP A 129 -21.22 3.58 7.41
N TYR A 130 -20.39 4.61 7.25
CA TYR A 130 -19.23 4.49 6.35
C TYR A 130 -18.14 3.60 6.97
N LYS A 131 -17.48 2.84 6.11
CA LYS A 131 -16.29 2.08 6.48
C LYS A 131 -15.04 2.85 6.08
N LEU A 132 -13.94 2.61 6.77
CA LEU A 132 -12.66 3.23 6.43
C LEU A 132 -11.78 2.20 5.74
N LEU A 133 -11.28 2.58 4.56
CA LEU A 133 -10.23 1.87 3.86
C LEU A 133 -8.91 2.58 4.12
N VAL A 134 -7.97 1.88 4.73
CA VAL A 134 -6.58 2.34 4.86
C VAL A 134 -5.77 1.61 3.80
N THR A 135 -5.12 2.35 2.91
CA THR A 135 -4.14 1.79 1.97
C THR A 135 -2.74 2.22 2.38
N VAL A 136 -1.80 1.30 2.34
CA VAL A 136 -0.42 1.54 2.74
C VAL A 136 0.52 1.05 1.65
N THR A 137 1.51 1.87 1.29
CA THR A 137 2.55 1.49 0.33
C THR A 137 3.89 2.10 0.74
N ASN A 138 5.00 1.43 0.44
CA ASN A 138 6.30 2.08 0.56
C ASN A 138 6.57 2.89 -0.72
N ARG A 139 7.01 4.16 -0.58
CA ARG A 139 7.59 4.84 -1.74
C ARG A 139 8.83 4.06 -2.15
N SER A 140 8.91 3.67 -3.43
CA SER A 140 10.21 3.32 -3.99
C SER A 140 11.14 4.54 -3.86
N PRO A 141 12.41 4.34 -3.46
CA PRO A 141 13.41 5.40 -3.43
C PRO A 141 13.67 6.00 -4.81
#